data_AF-A0A176J7S7-F1
#
_entry.id   AF-A0A176J7S7-F1
#
_cell.length_a   1.000
_cell.length_b   1.000
_cell.length_c   1.000
_cell.angle_alpha   90.00
_cell.angle_beta   90.00
_cell.angle_gamma   90.00
#
_symmetry.space_group_name_H-M   'P 1'
#
loop_
_entity.id
_entity.type
_entity.pdbx_description
1 polymer ?
#
loop_
_entity_poly.entity_id
_entity_poly.type
_entity_poly.pdbx_seq_one_letter_code
_entity_poly.pdbx_strand_id
1 'polypeptide(L)'
;MLKGRNQMKKQWILSVWIILSIVLMAACQDPEANAKEEMAAAAETVKNVYMDAQNDDMNKFYEHFSKSGISKDDMEISKIMFSDKVKQVGGIEKFTFTPIEKSKLKEKAVNMLKEEYKEDWTVVLEESKIGGNYFWILQKHGDRYYVINGDESPKEDILK
;
A
#
# COMPACT_ATOMS: atom_id res chain seq x y z
N MET A 1 0.68 18.94 -63.64
CA MET A 1 0.10 19.29 -62.31
C MET A 1 -0.36 18.02 -61.57
N LEU A 2 0.52 17.30 -60.85
CA LEU A 2 0.09 16.11 -60.06
C LEU A 2 0.96 15.87 -58.79
N LYS A 3 1.61 16.92 -58.25
CA LYS A 3 2.54 16.77 -57.10
C LYS A 3 1.91 17.07 -55.72
N GLY A 4 0.70 17.64 -55.66
CA GLY A 4 0.07 18.08 -54.41
C GLY A 4 -0.81 17.04 -53.69
N ARG A 5 -1.31 16.01 -54.40
CA ARG A 5 -2.31 15.09 -53.84
C ARG A 5 -1.73 14.01 -52.92
N ASN A 6 -0.42 13.73 -53.03
CA ASN A 6 0.25 12.65 -52.28
C ASN A 6 0.83 13.10 -50.92
N GLN A 7 1.06 14.40 -50.72
CA GLN A 7 1.58 14.96 -49.47
C GLN A 7 0.48 15.05 -48.40
N MET A 8 -0.74 15.49 -48.77
CA MET A 8 -1.87 15.57 -47.83
C MET A 8 -2.30 14.22 -47.26
N LYS A 9 -2.21 13.12 -48.04
CA LYS A 9 -2.55 11.77 -47.54
C LYS A 9 -1.58 11.25 -46.48
N LYS A 10 -0.28 11.59 -46.59
CA LYS A 10 0.75 11.16 -45.62
C LYS A 10 0.63 11.90 -44.28
N GLN A 11 0.31 13.19 -44.31
CA GLN A 11 0.09 13.99 -43.10
C GLN A 11 -1.14 13.52 -42.32
N TRP A 12 -2.24 13.21 -43.01
CA TRP A 12 -3.48 12.73 -42.37
C TRP A 12 -3.30 11.37 -41.68
N ILE A 13 -2.53 10.45 -42.28
CA ILE A 13 -2.27 9.13 -41.68
C ILE A 13 -1.42 9.26 -40.41
N LEU A 14 -0.41 10.14 -40.38
CA LEU A 14 0.43 10.36 -39.19
C LEU A 14 -0.37 10.96 -38.01
N SER A 15 -1.28 11.90 -38.28
CA SER A 15 -2.12 12.51 -37.24
C SER A 15 -3.09 11.50 -36.61
N VAL A 16 -3.67 10.60 -37.42
CA VAL A 16 -4.58 9.56 -36.92
C VAL A 16 -3.85 8.53 -36.04
N TRP A 17 -2.60 8.18 -36.37
CA TRP A 17 -1.79 7.28 -35.53
C TRP A 17 -1.41 7.89 -34.17
N ILE A 18 -1.10 9.18 -34.11
CA ILE A 18 -0.78 9.87 -32.85
C ILE A 18 -2.03 9.96 -31.95
N ILE A 19 -3.20 10.27 -32.53
CA ILE A 19 -4.46 10.35 -31.76
C ILE A 19 -4.88 8.96 -31.26
N LEU A 20 -4.72 7.90 -32.05
CA LEU A 20 -5.01 6.54 -31.62
C LEU A 20 -4.13 6.08 -30.44
N SER A 21 -2.87 6.54 -30.41
CA SER A 21 -1.91 6.25 -29.34
C SER A 21 -2.29 6.93 -28.02
N ILE A 22 -2.86 8.14 -28.07
CA ILE A 22 -3.28 8.90 -26.87
C ILE A 22 -4.59 8.33 -26.29
N VAL A 23 -5.51 7.89 -27.15
CA VAL A 23 -6.78 7.26 -26.70
C VAL A 23 -6.54 5.88 -26.05
N LEU A 24 -5.51 5.14 -26.49
CA LEU A 24 -5.09 3.89 -25.84
C LEU A 24 -4.50 4.10 -24.44
N MET A 25 -3.83 5.23 -24.17
CA MET A 25 -3.32 5.54 -22.83
C MET A 25 -4.42 5.95 -21.85
N ALA A 26 -5.49 6.60 -22.32
CA ALA A 26 -6.63 6.99 -21.48
C ALA A 26 -7.60 5.83 -21.18
N ALA A 27 -7.60 4.78 -22.01
CA ALA A 27 -8.48 3.61 -21.86
C ALA A 27 -7.93 2.53 -20.89
N CYS A 28 -6.72 2.70 -20.36
CA CYS A 28 -6.08 1.72 -19.47
C CYS A 28 -6.13 2.07 -17.97
N GLN A 29 -6.75 3.18 -17.58
CA GLN A 29 -6.91 3.52 -16.17
C GLN A 29 -8.25 3.03 -15.65
N ASP A 30 -8.38 1.71 -15.50
CA ASP A 30 -9.49 1.10 -14.78
C ASP A 30 -9.37 1.47 -13.29
N PRO A 31 -10.29 2.29 -12.73
CA PRO A 31 -10.22 2.72 -11.34
C PRO A 31 -10.27 1.55 -10.35
N GLU A 32 -10.96 0.46 -10.71
CA GLU A 32 -11.06 -0.73 -9.86
C GLU A 32 -9.75 -1.51 -9.85
N ALA A 33 -9.09 -1.63 -11.01
CA ALA A 33 -7.77 -2.26 -11.11
C ALA A 33 -6.72 -1.47 -10.31
N ASN A 34 -6.74 -0.13 -10.42
CA ASN A 34 -5.84 0.74 -9.67
C ASN A 34 -6.06 0.63 -8.16
N ALA A 35 -7.32 0.65 -7.69
CA ALA A 35 -7.61 0.50 -6.26
C ALA A 35 -7.16 -0.86 -5.71
N LYS A 36 -7.32 -1.92 -6.49
CA LYS A 36 -6.85 -3.27 -6.12
C LYS A 36 -5.34 -3.36 -6.04
N GLU A 37 -4.64 -2.74 -6.98
CA GLU A 37 -3.17 -2.66 -6.98
C GLU A 37 -2.66 -1.87 -5.76
N GLU A 38 -3.30 -0.74 -5.44
CA GLU A 38 -2.97 0.06 -4.26
C GLU A 38 -3.16 -0.71 -2.95
N MET A 39 -4.28 -1.41 -2.79
CA MET A 39 -4.53 -2.26 -1.62
C MET A 39 -3.49 -3.39 -1.50
N ALA A 40 -3.09 -4.00 -2.62
CA ALA A 40 -2.05 -5.03 -2.62
C ALA A 40 -0.68 -4.45 -2.24
N ALA A 41 -0.34 -3.25 -2.73
CA ALA A 41 0.91 -2.57 -2.39
C ALA A 41 1.00 -2.22 -0.89
N ALA A 42 -0.13 -1.83 -0.26
CA ALA A 42 -0.18 -1.60 1.18
C ALA A 42 0.09 -2.89 1.98
N ALA A 43 -0.53 -4.01 1.60
CA ALA A 43 -0.31 -5.29 2.25
C ALA A 43 1.14 -5.80 2.07
N GLU A 44 1.69 -5.66 0.87
CA GLU A 44 3.10 -6.02 0.60
C GLU A 44 4.07 -5.15 1.39
N THR A 45 3.73 -3.87 1.63
CA THR A 45 4.54 -2.98 2.50
C THR A 45 4.64 -3.54 3.91
N VAL A 46 3.53 -3.96 4.52
CA VAL A 46 3.56 -4.58 5.87
C VAL A 46 4.36 -5.88 5.87
N LYS A 47 4.21 -6.71 4.85
CA LYS A 47 5.02 -7.93 4.72
C LYS A 47 6.52 -7.62 4.62
N ASN A 48 6.89 -6.58 3.88
CA ASN A 48 8.28 -6.14 3.75
C ASN A 48 8.86 -5.61 5.06
N VAL A 49 8.06 -4.96 5.92
CA VAL A 49 8.48 -4.57 7.28
C VAL A 49 9.01 -5.79 8.04
N TYR A 50 8.27 -6.90 8.03
CA TYR A 50 8.69 -8.14 8.68
C TYR A 50 9.92 -8.75 8.03
N MET A 51 9.99 -8.79 6.70
CA MET A 51 11.15 -9.34 6.00
C MET A 51 12.43 -8.54 6.30
N ASP A 52 12.34 -7.21 6.28
CA ASP A 52 13.48 -6.34 6.59
C ASP A 52 13.85 -6.39 8.08
N ALA A 53 12.87 -6.63 8.96
CA ALA A 53 13.15 -6.87 10.38
C ALA A 53 13.99 -8.14 10.62
N GLN A 54 13.84 -9.16 9.78
CA GLN A 54 14.61 -10.40 9.86
C GLN A 54 16.02 -10.30 9.26
N ASN A 55 16.23 -9.42 8.28
CA ASN A 55 17.46 -9.35 7.49
C ASN A 55 18.60 -8.50 8.11
N ASP A 56 18.44 -8.06 9.36
CA ASP A 56 19.36 -7.16 10.09
C ASP A 56 19.70 -5.82 9.40
N ASP A 57 19.05 -5.49 8.29
CA ASP A 57 19.19 -4.22 7.58
C ASP A 57 18.28 -3.15 8.23
N MET A 58 18.82 -2.49 9.26
CA MET A 58 18.12 -1.42 9.98
C MET A 58 17.66 -0.29 9.06
N ASN A 59 18.43 0.04 8.02
CA ASN A 59 18.09 1.17 7.16
C ASN A 59 16.82 0.90 6.36
N LYS A 60 16.70 -0.29 5.76
CA LYS A 60 15.48 -0.68 5.05
C LYS A 60 14.29 -0.80 5.99
N PHE A 61 14.49 -1.41 7.15
CA PHE A 61 13.45 -1.46 8.17
C PHE A 61 12.95 -0.06 8.53
N TYR A 62 13.88 0.90 8.71
CA TYR A 62 13.56 2.28 9.06
C TYR A 62 12.86 3.06 7.95
N GLU A 63 13.14 2.75 6.68
CA GLU A 63 12.49 3.42 5.55
C GLU A 63 10.97 3.29 5.60
N HIS A 64 10.45 2.12 5.99
CA HIS A 64 9.00 1.87 6.10
C HIS A 64 8.30 2.82 7.07
N PHE A 65 9.02 3.33 8.08
CA PHE A 65 8.48 4.21 9.12
C PHE A 65 9.01 5.65 9.02
N SER A 66 9.72 6.00 7.94
CA SER A 66 10.38 7.32 7.80
C SER A 66 9.42 8.53 7.75
N LYS A 67 8.12 8.27 7.62
CA LYS A 67 7.04 9.26 7.70
C LYS A 67 6.26 9.21 9.01
N SER A 68 6.58 8.26 9.89
CA SER A 68 6.01 8.16 11.23
C SER A 68 6.68 9.16 12.17
N GLY A 69 6.06 9.37 13.34
CA GLY A 69 6.65 10.09 14.46
C GLY A 69 7.44 9.20 15.42
N ILE A 70 7.67 7.92 15.06
CA ILE A 70 8.29 6.93 15.95
C ILE A 70 9.79 7.21 16.07
N SER A 71 10.33 7.13 17.29
CA SER A 71 11.76 7.32 17.53
C SER A 71 12.59 6.15 17.00
N LYS A 72 13.88 6.37 16.73
CA LYS A 72 14.77 5.28 16.30
C LYS A 72 14.88 4.18 17.36
N ASP A 73 14.93 4.54 18.64
CA ASP A 73 15.05 3.60 19.75
C ASP A 73 13.80 2.69 19.82
N ASP A 74 12.61 3.26 19.67
CA ASP A 74 11.36 2.50 19.60
C ASP A 74 11.32 1.59 18.36
N MET A 75 11.94 2.01 17.25
CA MET A 75 12.04 1.21 16.03
C MET A 75 13.03 0.04 16.19
N GLU A 76 14.12 0.19 16.95
CA GLU A 76 15.00 -0.93 17.30
C GLU A 76 14.26 -2.00 18.09
N ILE A 77 13.49 -1.59 19.10
CA ILE A 77 12.65 -2.49 19.89
C ILE A 77 11.62 -3.16 18.99
N SER A 78 10.93 -2.39 18.16
CA SER A 78 9.91 -2.88 17.23
C SER A 78 10.47 -3.90 16.25
N LYS A 79 11.68 -3.67 15.72
CA LYS A 79 12.37 -4.64 14.85
C LYS A 79 12.56 -5.99 15.54
N ILE A 80 13.06 -5.97 16.78
CA ILE A 80 13.28 -7.19 17.56
C ILE A 80 11.95 -7.91 17.75
N MET A 81 10.90 -7.18 18.15
CA MET A 81 9.56 -7.74 18.32
C MET A 81 9.02 -8.38 17.04
N PHE A 82 9.10 -7.70 15.89
CA PHE A 82 8.63 -8.25 14.62
C PHE A 82 9.45 -9.46 14.16
N SER A 83 10.78 -9.40 14.28
CA SER A 83 11.67 -10.52 13.96
C SER A 83 11.37 -11.75 14.81
N ASP A 84 11.17 -11.55 16.11
CA ASP A 84 10.85 -12.64 17.05
C ASP A 84 9.44 -13.17 16.84
N LYS A 85 8.47 -12.32 16.48
CA LYS A 85 7.13 -12.76 16.09
C LYS A 85 7.19 -13.71 14.90
N VAL A 86 7.97 -13.39 13.86
CA VAL A 86 8.12 -14.29 12.70
C VAL A 86 8.71 -15.64 13.10
N LYS A 87 9.72 -15.65 13.98
CA LYS A 87 10.31 -16.91 14.49
C LYS A 87 9.28 -17.73 15.28
N GLN A 88 8.50 -17.09 16.14
CA GLN A 88 7.48 -17.74 16.97
C GLN A 88 6.38 -18.36 16.13
N VAL A 89 5.87 -17.63 15.13
CA VAL A 89 4.84 -18.12 14.20
C VAL A 89 5.38 -19.22 13.26
N GLY A 90 6.69 -19.30 13.09
CA GLY A 90 7.36 -20.34 12.32
C GLY A 90 7.53 -19.98 10.84
N GLY A 91 7.67 -18.70 10.53
CA GLY A 91 7.89 -18.19 9.17
C GLY A 91 6.90 -17.11 8.74
N ILE A 92 7.33 -16.20 7.87
CA ILE A 92 6.51 -15.07 7.38
C ILE A 92 5.33 -15.55 6.51
N GLU A 93 5.47 -16.71 5.88
CA GLU A 93 4.42 -17.33 5.06
C GLU A 93 3.22 -17.84 5.89
N LYS A 94 3.34 -17.83 7.22
CA LYS A 94 2.25 -18.15 8.15
C LYS A 94 1.41 -16.93 8.53
N PHE A 95 1.79 -15.74 8.09
CA PHE A 95 1.04 -14.52 8.27
C PHE A 95 0.11 -14.29 7.08
N THR A 96 -1.02 -13.66 7.33
CA THR A 96 -1.91 -13.13 6.31
C THR A 96 -2.00 -11.63 6.49
N PHE A 97 -1.78 -10.87 5.42
CA PHE A 97 -1.88 -9.43 5.39
C PHE A 97 -3.05 -9.04 4.50
N THR A 98 -4.14 -8.61 5.10
CA THR A 98 -5.39 -8.29 4.41
C THR A 98 -5.62 -6.78 4.43
N PRO A 99 -5.52 -6.08 3.30
CA PRO A 99 -5.92 -4.69 3.24
C PRO A 99 -7.43 -4.58 3.49
N ILE A 100 -7.83 -3.64 4.33
CA ILE A 100 -9.22 -3.46 4.76
C ILE A 100 -9.81 -2.24 4.08
N GLU A 101 -10.84 -2.45 3.28
CA GLU A 101 -11.62 -1.35 2.71
C GLU A 101 -12.29 -0.52 3.82
N LYS A 102 -12.31 0.80 3.66
CA LYS A 102 -13.00 1.71 4.60
C LYS A 102 -14.48 1.34 4.82
N SER A 103 -15.11 0.74 3.82
CA SER A 103 -16.50 0.24 3.87
C SER A 103 -16.71 -0.84 4.93
N LYS A 104 -15.66 -1.60 5.29
CA LYS A 104 -15.66 -2.71 6.26
C LYS A 104 -15.34 -2.27 7.69
N LEU A 105 -14.87 -1.03 7.86
CA LEU A 105 -14.55 -0.47 9.17
C LEU A 105 -15.80 0.10 9.85
N LYS A 106 -15.91 -0.03 11.17
CA LYS A 106 -16.93 0.67 11.95
C LYS A 106 -16.79 2.18 11.79
N GLU A 107 -17.93 2.88 11.79
CA GLU A 107 -17.96 4.34 11.63
C GLU A 107 -17.10 5.06 12.68
N LYS A 108 -17.12 4.59 13.93
CA LYS A 108 -16.26 5.12 15.00
C LYS A 108 -14.78 5.02 14.66
N ALA A 109 -14.32 3.87 14.14
CA ALA A 109 -12.92 3.68 13.75
C ALA A 109 -12.55 4.59 12.57
N VAL A 110 -13.42 4.70 11.56
CA VAL A 110 -13.21 5.63 10.43
C VAL A 110 -13.09 7.08 10.91
N ASN A 111 -13.95 7.51 11.83
CA ASN A 111 -13.93 8.88 12.35
C ASN A 111 -12.65 9.15 13.16
N MET A 112 -12.23 8.22 14.02
CA MET A 112 -10.97 8.33 14.77
C MET A 112 -9.77 8.44 13.83
N LEU A 113 -9.65 7.54 12.86
CA LEU A 113 -8.56 7.57 11.88
C LEU A 113 -8.58 8.84 11.02
N LYS A 114 -9.78 9.37 10.71
CA LYS A 114 -9.94 10.63 9.98
C LYS A 114 -9.48 11.84 10.80
N GLU A 115 -9.80 11.87 12.09
CA GLU A 115 -9.37 12.94 13.00
C GLU A 115 -7.85 12.93 13.18
N GLU A 116 -7.25 11.75 13.32
CA GLU A 116 -5.81 11.60 13.60
C GLU A 116 -4.93 11.73 12.35
N TYR A 117 -5.29 11.03 11.26
CA TYR A 117 -4.45 10.89 10.06
C TYR A 117 -5.00 11.61 8.83
N LYS A 118 -6.11 12.36 8.95
CA LYS A 118 -6.83 13.00 7.82
C LYS A 118 -7.40 11.96 6.85
N GLU A 119 -7.49 12.25 5.55
CA GLU A 119 -8.29 11.41 4.62
C GLU A 119 -7.48 10.30 3.90
N ASP A 120 -6.15 10.37 3.91
CA ASP A 120 -5.29 9.50 3.10
C ASP A 120 -4.59 8.44 3.96
N TRP A 121 -5.37 7.46 4.44
CA TRP A 121 -4.87 6.31 5.17
C TRP A 121 -5.46 5.01 4.63
N THR A 122 -4.69 3.94 4.78
CA THR A 122 -5.06 2.55 4.47
C THR A 122 -4.83 1.69 5.70
N VAL A 123 -5.74 0.75 5.95
CA VAL A 123 -5.61 -0.21 7.05
C VAL A 123 -5.23 -1.57 6.48
N VAL A 124 -4.24 -2.22 7.07
CA VAL A 124 -3.91 -3.62 6.77
C VAL A 124 -4.06 -4.43 8.04
N LEU A 125 -4.92 -5.43 8.00
CA LEU A 125 -5.06 -6.42 9.05
C LEU A 125 -3.99 -7.49 8.87
N GLU A 126 -3.17 -7.68 9.89
CA GLU A 126 -2.28 -8.81 10.04
C GLU A 126 -2.94 -9.89 10.91
N GLU A 127 -2.91 -11.12 10.40
CA GLU A 127 -3.36 -12.30 11.11
C GLU A 127 -2.28 -13.37 11.10
N SER A 128 -2.15 -14.11 12.19
CA SER A 128 -1.34 -15.31 12.23
C SER A 128 -1.96 -16.35 13.18
N LYS A 129 -1.39 -17.56 13.22
CA LYS A 129 -1.87 -18.60 14.14
C LYS A 129 -1.56 -18.31 15.62
N ILE A 130 -0.68 -17.34 15.89
CA ILE A 130 -0.19 -17.04 17.23
C ILE A 130 -0.06 -15.53 17.40
N GLY A 131 -0.71 -14.98 18.43
CA GLY A 131 -0.88 -13.54 18.58
C GLY A 131 -2.20 -13.07 17.96
N GLY A 132 -2.79 -12.03 18.55
CA GLY A 132 -4.07 -11.50 18.12
C GLY A 132 -4.01 -10.81 16.76
N ASN A 133 -5.10 -10.10 16.47
CA ASN A 133 -5.21 -9.31 15.24
C ASN A 133 -4.45 -8.00 15.42
N TYR A 134 -3.58 -7.68 14.47
CA TYR A 134 -2.85 -6.42 14.49
C TYR A 134 -3.27 -5.57 13.29
N PHE A 135 -3.66 -4.33 13.54
CA PHE A 135 -4.11 -3.40 12.50
C PHE A 135 -3.02 -2.38 12.23
N TRP A 136 -2.45 -2.45 11.04
CA TRP A 136 -1.46 -1.50 10.56
C TRP A 136 -2.14 -0.31 9.89
N ILE A 137 -1.68 0.90 10.21
CA ILE A 137 -2.13 2.14 9.58
C ILE A 137 -1.01 2.66 8.68
N LEU A 138 -1.30 2.77 7.39
CA LEU A 138 -0.36 3.20 6.38
C LEU A 138 -0.84 4.47 5.68
N GLN A 139 0.10 5.31 5.25
CA GLN A 139 -0.16 6.47 4.39
C GLN A 139 0.65 6.37 3.11
N LYS A 140 0.04 6.77 1.99
CA LYS A 140 0.70 6.81 0.69
C LYS A 140 1.39 8.16 0.51
N HIS A 141 2.66 8.14 0.15
CA HIS A 141 3.41 9.34 -0.22
C HIS A 141 4.13 9.09 -1.55
N GLY A 142 3.58 9.66 -2.63
CA GLY A 142 3.99 9.32 -4.00
C GLY A 142 3.58 7.89 -4.33
N ASP A 143 4.54 7.08 -4.79
CA ASP A 143 4.29 5.70 -5.22
C ASP A 143 4.54 4.66 -4.11
N ARG A 144 4.79 5.10 -2.87
CA ARG A 144 5.14 4.22 -1.75
C ARG A 144 4.21 4.42 -0.56
N TYR A 145 3.92 3.31 0.12
CA TYR A 145 3.26 3.32 1.42
C TYR A 145 4.30 3.37 2.54
N TYR A 146 3.93 4.04 3.63
CA TYR A 146 4.71 4.15 4.85
C TYR A 146 3.82 3.76 6.01
N VAL A 147 4.35 3.00 6.95
CA VAL A 147 3.68 2.68 8.21
C VAL A 147 3.76 3.91 9.11
N ILE A 148 2.60 4.37 9.59
CA ILE A 148 2.50 5.53 10.48
C ILE A 148 2.18 5.08 11.90
N ASN A 149 1.36 4.05 12.06
CA ASN A 149 1.01 3.49 13.35
C ASN A 149 0.52 2.04 13.21
N GLY A 150 0.30 1.35 14.33
CA GLY A 150 -0.40 0.09 14.36
C GLY A 150 -0.80 -0.29 15.79
N ASP A 151 -1.84 -1.11 15.92
CA ASP A 151 -2.35 -1.52 17.22
C ASP A 151 -2.89 -2.95 17.19
N GLU A 152 -2.76 -3.65 18.33
CA GLU A 152 -3.41 -4.94 18.55
C GLU A 152 -4.84 -4.68 19.04
N SER A 153 -5.84 -5.21 18.34
CA SER A 153 -7.23 -4.99 18.70
C SER A 153 -8.11 -6.18 18.29
N PRO A 154 -9.19 -6.49 19.02
CA PRO A 154 -10.20 -7.42 18.56
C PRO A 154 -10.82 -6.97 17.23
N LYS A 155 -11.13 -7.90 16.32
CA LYS A 155 -11.72 -7.53 15.02
C LYS A 155 -13.05 -6.84 15.20
N GLU A 156 -13.84 -7.31 16.16
CA GLU A 156 -15.13 -6.77 16.51
C GLU A 156 -15.09 -5.32 16.98
N ASP A 157 -13.95 -4.78 17.41
CA ASP A 157 -13.85 -3.38 17.81
C ASP A 157 -13.60 -2.44 16.61
N ILE A 158 -13.04 -2.98 15.52
CA ILE A 158 -12.60 -2.21 14.35
C ILE A 158 -13.49 -2.46 13.12
N LEU A 159 -13.90 -3.71 12.90
CA LEU A 159 -14.64 -4.18 11.73
C LEU A 159 -16.16 -4.25 11.99
N LYS A 160 -16.95 -4.08 10.92
CA LYS A 160 -18.41 -4.21 10.93
C LYS A 160 -18.88 -5.65 11.08
#